data_AF-A0A3R6Q3E3-F1
#
_entry.id   AF-A0A3R6Q3E3-F1
#
_cell.length_a   1.000
_cell.length_b   1.000
_cell.length_c   1.000
_cell.angle_alpha   90.00
_cell.angle_beta   90.00
_cell.angle_gamma   90.00
#
_symmetry.space_group_name_H-M   'P 1'
#
loop_
_entity.id
_entity.type
_entity.pdbx_description
1 polymer ?
#
loop_
_entity_poly.entity_id
_entity_poly.type
_entity_poly.pdbx_seq_one_letter_code
_entity_poly.pdbx_strand_id
1 'polypeptide(L)'
;MESKGTLIDVSRDWKTGRLRLTFEFESDVAASIDEIKDKVLRITVKQWRDKRSLDANAYYWVLLSKLAEDRKISKPRAHNTMLRDYGQVEIVGGSRYYVRIPDTDEAENDVMEREMFHLKPTSQVIEGTDGINYRTYVMLKGSSRYDSAEMAHLLDG
;
A
#
# COMPACT_ATOMS: atom_id res chain seq x y z
N MET A 1 -21.69 -11.19 7.85
CA MET A 1 -22.13 -9.77 7.87
C MET A 1 -21.40 -9.04 8.97
N GLU A 2 -20.81 -7.88 8.68
CA GLU A 2 -20.21 -6.97 9.66
C GLU A 2 -21.05 -5.69 9.61
N SER A 3 -21.70 -5.35 10.72
CA SER A 3 -22.58 -4.18 10.82
C SER A 3 -22.33 -3.47 12.13
N LYS A 4 -22.38 -2.14 12.10
CA LYS A 4 -22.21 -1.30 13.27
C LYS A 4 -23.52 -1.27 14.05
N GLY A 5 -23.46 -1.66 15.32
CA GLY A 5 -24.63 -1.70 16.19
C GLY A 5 -24.27 -1.54 17.65
N THR A 6 -25.27 -1.13 18.43
CA THR A 6 -25.17 -0.82 19.85
C THR A 6 -25.99 -1.82 20.66
N LEU A 7 -25.45 -2.30 21.78
CA LEU A 7 -26.20 -3.11 22.73
C LEU A 7 -27.12 -2.19 23.54
N ILE A 8 -28.42 -2.33 23.37
CA ILE A 8 -29.42 -1.43 23.98
C ILE A 8 -30.10 -2.06 25.20
N ASP A 9 -30.18 -3.38 25.27
CA ASP A 9 -30.80 -4.09 26.40
C ASP A 9 -30.14 -5.44 26.68
N VAL A 10 -30.11 -5.79 27.97
CA VAL A 10 -29.63 -7.07 28.47
C VAL A 10 -30.64 -7.58 29.49
N SER A 11 -31.30 -8.70 29.16
CA SER A 11 -32.24 -9.35 30.08
C SER A 11 -31.84 -10.79 30.37
N ARG A 12 -32.20 -11.26 31.57
CA ARG A 12 -31.93 -12.63 32.03
C ARG A 12 -33.24 -13.31 32.37
N ASP A 13 -33.44 -14.49 31.79
CA ASP A 13 -34.49 -15.39 32.23
C ASP A 13 -34.01 -16.14 33.48
N TRP A 14 -34.69 -15.90 34.61
CA TRP A 14 -34.33 -16.49 35.90
C TRP A 14 -34.69 -17.97 36.04
N LYS A 15 -35.61 -18.49 35.23
CA LYS A 15 -35.98 -19.92 35.24
C LYS A 15 -35.00 -20.75 34.43
N THR A 16 -34.58 -20.23 33.27
CA THR A 16 -33.69 -20.96 32.35
C THR A 16 -32.22 -20.55 32.46
N GLY A 17 -31.93 -19.44 33.16
CA GLY A 17 -30.60 -18.87 33.30
C GLY A 17 -30.08 -18.18 32.04
N ARG A 18 -30.84 -18.16 30.95
CA ARG A 18 -30.39 -17.67 29.64
C ARG A 18 -30.39 -16.15 29.59
N LEU A 19 -29.36 -15.61 28.93
CA LEU A 19 -29.25 -14.18 28.64
C LEU A 19 -29.83 -13.87 27.26
N ARG A 20 -30.54 -12.74 27.16
CA ARG A 20 -31.01 -12.16 25.91
C ARG A 20 -30.32 -10.80 25.76
N LEU A 21 -29.71 -10.61 24.60
CA LEU A 21 -29.03 -9.38 24.22
C LEU A 21 -29.82 -8.77 23.05
N THR A 22 -30.18 -7.49 23.16
CA THR A 22 -30.90 -6.76 22.11
C THR A 22 -29.95 -5.73 21.50
N PHE A 23 -29.73 -5.83 20.20
CA PHE A 23 -28.86 -4.93 19.46
C PHE A 23 -29.67 -4.05 18.51
N GLU A 24 -29.33 -2.77 18.46
CA GLU A 24 -29.80 -1.83 17.45
C GLU A 24 -28.70 -1.61 16.41
N PHE A 25 -29.04 -1.65 15.12
CA PHE A 25 -28.08 -1.49 14.02
C PHE A 25 -28.35 -0.18 13.26
N GLU A 26 -27.28 0.53 12.90
CA GLU A 26 -27.38 1.78 12.11
C GLU A 26 -27.68 1.49 10.62
N SER A 27 -27.36 0.29 10.14
CA SER A 27 -27.50 -0.13 8.74
C SER A 27 -28.69 -1.08 8.55
N ASP A 28 -29.29 -1.10 7.36
CA ASP A 28 -30.30 -2.10 7.00
C ASP A 28 -29.67 -3.50 6.91
N VAL A 29 -30.05 -4.37 7.84
CA VAL A 29 -29.58 -5.76 7.95
C VAL A 29 -30.66 -6.76 7.52
N ALA A 30 -31.80 -6.30 7.00
CA ALA A 30 -32.97 -7.14 6.71
C ALA A 30 -32.63 -8.32 5.79
N ALA A 31 -31.81 -8.10 4.76
CA ALA A 31 -31.41 -9.12 3.79
C ALA A 31 -30.67 -10.32 4.42
N SER A 32 -30.04 -10.12 5.57
CA SER A 32 -29.27 -11.18 6.25
C SER A 32 -29.99 -11.79 7.44
N ILE A 33 -31.18 -11.28 7.81
CA ILE A 33 -32.01 -11.87 8.87
C ILE A 33 -32.48 -13.28 8.46
N ASP A 34 -32.87 -13.45 7.20
CA ASP A 34 -33.32 -14.73 6.66
C ASP A 34 -32.22 -15.81 6.69
N GLU A 35 -30.95 -15.39 6.59
CA GLU A 35 -29.82 -16.31 6.63
C GLU A 35 -29.53 -16.85 8.04
N ILE A 36 -29.95 -16.14 9.09
CA ILE A 36 -29.63 -16.44 10.49
C ILE A 36 -30.82 -16.95 11.31
N LYS A 37 -32.05 -16.71 10.84
CA LYS A 37 -33.29 -17.12 11.52
C LYS A 37 -33.34 -18.64 11.72
N ASP A 38 -33.79 -19.07 12.90
CA ASP A 38 -34.01 -20.47 13.31
C ASP A 38 -32.78 -21.40 13.24
N LYS A 39 -31.56 -20.84 13.18
CA LYS A 39 -30.30 -21.59 13.16
C LYS A 39 -29.54 -21.46 14.48
N VAL A 40 -28.71 -22.47 14.78
CA VAL A 40 -27.74 -22.38 15.89
C VAL A 40 -26.53 -21.58 15.41
N LEU A 41 -26.30 -20.42 16.02
CA LEU A 41 -25.27 -19.47 15.59
C LEU A 41 -24.08 -19.47 16.55
N ARG A 42 -22.87 -19.36 16.00
CA ARG A 42 -21.69 -18.95 16.76
C ARG A 42 -21.60 -17.42 16.71
N ILE A 43 -21.79 -16.76 17.85
CA ILE A 43 -21.82 -15.29 17.93
C ILE A 43 -20.48 -14.79 18.49
N THR A 44 -19.94 -13.73 17.89
CA THR A 44 -18.77 -13.00 18.41
C THR A 44 -19.07 -11.52 18.33
N VAL A 45 -19.07 -10.83 19.48
CA VAL A 45 -19.26 -9.38 19.57
C VAL A 45 -17.90 -8.74 19.84
N LYS A 46 -17.52 -7.76 19.02
CA LYS A 46 -16.29 -6.98 19.18
C LYS A 46 -16.63 -5.51 19.28
N GLN A 47 -15.86 -4.76 20.06
CA GLN A 47 -15.97 -3.30 20.08
C GLN A 47 -15.76 -2.75 18.66
N TRP A 48 -16.72 -1.97 18.15
CA TRP A 48 -16.53 -1.29 16.87
C TRP A 48 -15.36 -0.32 16.99
N ARG A 49 -14.43 -0.44 16.06
CA ARG A 49 -13.37 0.53 15.82
C ARG A 49 -13.39 0.75 14.33
N ASP A 50 -13.42 2.00 13.90
CA ASP A 50 -13.29 2.29 12.48
C ASP A 50 -12.04 1.59 11.96
N LYS A 51 -12.14 1.00 10.78
CA LYS A 51 -10.97 0.47 10.10
C LYS A 51 -9.97 1.61 10.07
N ARG A 52 -8.78 1.40 10.66
CA ARG A 52 -7.67 2.33 10.52
C ARG A 52 -7.58 2.62 9.02
N SER A 53 -7.59 3.89 8.63
CA SER A 53 -7.23 4.23 7.25
C SER A 53 -5.95 3.48 6.93
N LEU A 54 -5.87 2.87 5.75
CA LEU A 54 -4.59 2.42 5.26
C LEU A 54 -3.64 3.61 5.41
N ASP A 55 -2.49 3.39 6.04
CA ASP A 55 -1.42 4.37 5.93
C ASP A 55 -1.22 4.66 4.43
N ALA A 56 -0.97 5.91 4.04
CA ALA A 56 -0.98 6.33 2.64
C ALA A 56 -0.05 5.45 1.78
N ASN A 57 1.05 4.96 2.35
CA ASN A 57 1.95 4.03 1.70
C ASN A 57 1.30 2.64 1.50
N ALA A 58 0.56 2.12 2.46
CA ALA A 58 -0.19 0.86 2.28
C ALA A 58 -1.28 0.99 1.20
N TYR A 59 -1.95 2.14 1.12
CA TYR A 59 -2.91 2.43 0.04
C TYR A 59 -2.23 2.49 -1.33
N TYR A 60 -1.08 3.18 -1.40
CA TYR A 60 -0.24 3.22 -2.59
C TYR A 60 0.11 1.82 -3.10
N TRP A 61 0.57 0.91 -2.24
CA TRP A 61 0.94 -0.46 -2.66
C TRP A 61 -0.23 -1.30 -3.18
N VAL A 62 -1.46 -1.04 -2.71
CA VAL A 62 -2.67 -1.68 -3.24
C VAL A 62 -2.95 -1.21 -4.67
N LEU A 63 -2.89 0.10 -4.92
CA LEU A 63 -3.09 0.67 -6.26
C LEU A 63 -1.98 0.23 -7.22
N LEU A 64 -0.73 0.31 -6.78
CA LEU A 64 0.44 -0.09 -7.54
C LEU A 64 0.37 -1.56 -7.96
N SER A 65 -0.11 -2.45 -7.08
CA SER A 65 -0.27 -3.87 -7.40
C SER A 65 -1.25 -4.08 -8.55
N LYS A 66 -2.38 -3.37 -8.56
CA LYS A 66 -3.36 -3.43 -9.65
C LYS A 66 -2.80 -2.86 -10.95
N LEU A 67 -2.06 -1.75 -10.87
CA LEU A 67 -1.40 -1.15 -12.02
C LEU A 67 -0.36 -2.10 -12.64
N ALA A 68 0.44 -2.77 -11.81
CA ALA A 68 1.44 -3.72 -12.27
C ALA A 68 0.80 -4.92 -12.99
N GLU A 69 -0.31 -5.44 -12.45
CA GLU A 69 -1.09 -6.52 -13.06
C GLU A 69 -1.66 -6.12 -14.43
N ASP A 70 -2.28 -4.93 -14.53
CA ASP A 70 -2.84 -4.40 -15.78
C ASP A 70 -1.75 -4.20 -16.85
N ARG A 71 -0.62 -3.61 -16.45
CA ARG A 71 0.54 -3.37 -17.31
C ARG A 71 1.36 -4.62 -17.62
N LYS A 72 1.08 -5.75 -16.95
CA LYS A 72 1.84 -7.02 -17.03
C LYS A 72 3.33 -6.85 -16.73
N ILE A 73 3.65 -6.06 -15.71
CA ILE A 73 5.03 -5.84 -15.23
C ILE A 73 5.15 -6.27 -13.76
N SER A 74 6.39 -6.42 -13.30
CA SER A 74 6.68 -6.69 -11.89
C SER A 74 6.29 -5.49 -11.00
N LYS A 75 5.96 -5.74 -9.74
CA LYS A 75 5.70 -4.68 -8.75
C LYS A 75 6.93 -3.79 -8.52
N PRO A 76 8.17 -4.32 -8.41
CA PRO A 76 9.37 -3.48 -8.34
C PRO A 76 9.52 -2.55 -9.54
N ARG A 77 9.30 -3.04 -10.77
CA ARG A 77 9.35 -2.18 -11.96
C ARG A 77 8.28 -1.11 -11.93
N ALA A 78 7.04 -1.46 -11.59
CA ALA A 78 5.97 -0.47 -11.43
C ALA A 78 6.35 0.59 -10.39
N HIS A 79 6.89 0.17 -9.23
CA HIS A 79 7.33 1.07 -8.18
C HIS A 79 8.44 2.02 -8.65
N ASN A 80 9.47 1.48 -9.27
CA ASN A 80 10.61 2.27 -9.77
C ASN A 80 10.19 3.24 -10.88
N THR A 81 9.21 2.89 -11.72
CA THR A 81 8.62 3.84 -12.67
C THR A 81 7.95 5.01 -11.92
N MET A 82 7.08 4.72 -10.95
CA MET A 82 6.41 5.76 -10.16
C MET A 82 7.40 6.67 -9.43
N LEU A 83 8.47 6.10 -8.85
CA LEU A 83 9.51 6.89 -8.18
C LEU A 83 10.31 7.75 -9.16
N ARG A 84 10.56 7.27 -10.38
CA ARG A 84 11.27 8.06 -11.41
C ARG A 84 10.44 9.27 -11.86
N ASP A 85 9.14 9.11 -11.95
CA ASP A 85 8.25 10.14 -12.49
C ASP A 85 7.77 11.12 -11.41
N TYR A 86 7.41 10.61 -10.23
CA TYR A 86 6.75 11.37 -9.14
C TYR A 86 7.49 11.29 -7.79
N GLY A 87 8.61 10.57 -7.73
CA GLY A 87 9.38 10.38 -6.51
C GLY A 87 10.32 11.54 -6.17
N GLN A 88 10.95 11.41 -5.01
CA GLN A 88 11.87 12.39 -4.45
C GLN A 88 13.32 11.94 -4.58
N VAL A 89 14.23 12.88 -4.82
CA VAL A 89 15.67 12.60 -4.82
C VAL A 89 16.16 12.35 -3.39
N GLU A 90 16.99 11.33 -3.21
CA GLU A 90 17.66 11.07 -1.95
C GLU A 90 18.74 12.13 -1.68
N ILE A 91 18.70 12.73 -0.49
CA ILE A 91 19.69 13.71 -0.03
C ILE A 91 20.28 13.21 1.28
N VAL A 92 21.56 12.84 1.25
CA VAL A 92 22.30 12.41 2.44
C VAL A 92 23.43 13.41 2.68
N GLY A 93 23.53 13.95 3.90
CA GLY A 93 24.53 14.98 4.24
C GLY A 93 24.42 16.27 3.41
N GLY A 94 23.22 16.61 2.93
CA GLY A 94 22.99 17.80 2.08
C GLY A 94 23.40 17.63 0.61
N SER A 95 23.84 16.43 0.20
CA SER A 95 24.27 16.14 -1.17
C SER A 95 23.46 15.02 -1.81
N ARG A 96 23.31 15.09 -3.14
CA ARG A 96 22.73 14.02 -3.96
C ARG A 96 23.77 12.93 -4.20
N TYR A 97 23.32 11.68 -4.20
CA TYR A 97 24.16 10.54 -4.49
C TYR A 97 23.99 10.10 -5.94
N TYR A 98 25.12 9.91 -6.62
CA TYR A 98 25.15 9.49 -8.01
C TYR A 98 25.91 8.18 -8.14
N VAL A 99 25.41 7.31 -9.03
CA VAL A 99 26.07 6.05 -9.39
C VAL A 99 26.20 5.98 -10.91
N ARG A 100 27.28 5.36 -11.38
CA ARG A 100 27.51 5.10 -12.79
C ARG A 100 27.23 3.64 -13.07
N ILE A 101 26.39 3.39 -14.05
CA ILE A 101 25.96 2.04 -14.44
C ILE A 101 26.19 1.92 -15.94
N PRO A 102 26.64 0.75 -16.46
CA PRO A 102 26.77 0.53 -17.89
C PRO A 102 25.52 0.98 -18.64
N ASP A 103 25.70 1.70 -19.73
CA ASP A 103 24.60 2.23 -20.54
C ASP A 103 24.09 1.16 -21.52
N THR A 104 23.52 0.10 -20.95
CA THR A 104 22.96 -1.05 -21.67
C THR A 104 21.55 -1.36 -21.19
N ASP A 105 20.73 -1.95 -22.07
CA ASP A 105 19.36 -2.36 -21.73
C ASP A 105 19.34 -3.40 -20.61
N GLU A 106 20.34 -4.28 -20.54
CA GLU A 106 20.45 -5.28 -19.46
C GLU A 106 20.63 -4.60 -18.10
N ALA A 107 21.54 -3.63 -18.01
CA ALA A 107 21.79 -2.92 -16.78
C ALA A 107 20.61 -2.02 -16.37
N GLU A 108 19.94 -1.40 -17.33
CA GLU A 108 18.72 -0.63 -17.08
C GLU A 108 17.56 -1.53 -16.61
N ASN A 109 17.40 -2.71 -17.20
CA ASN A 109 16.40 -3.68 -16.77
C ASN A 109 16.65 -4.17 -15.34
N ASP A 110 17.91 -4.44 -14.99
CA ASP A 110 18.31 -4.79 -13.61
C ASP A 110 17.98 -3.66 -12.64
N VAL A 111 18.33 -2.41 -12.98
CA VAL A 111 18.01 -1.22 -12.16
C VAL A 111 16.51 -1.12 -11.90
N MET A 112 15.68 -1.37 -12.90
CA MET A 112 14.23 -1.30 -12.77
C MET A 112 13.63 -2.39 -11.86
N GLU A 113 14.35 -3.49 -11.60
CA GLU A 113 13.90 -4.56 -10.70
C GLU A 113 14.41 -4.41 -9.26
N ARG A 114 15.28 -3.44 -8.98
CA ARG A 114 15.85 -3.29 -7.64
C ARG A 114 14.80 -2.80 -6.63
N GLU A 115 14.73 -3.48 -5.49
CA GLU A 115 13.80 -3.14 -4.40
C GLU A 115 14.47 -2.35 -3.27
N MET A 116 15.76 -2.59 -3.01
CA MET A 116 16.47 -2.00 -1.87
C MET A 116 16.89 -0.55 -2.11
N PHE A 117 17.04 -0.15 -3.36
CA PHE A 117 17.40 1.20 -3.75
C PHE A 117 16.86 1.53 -5.12
N HIS A 118 16.62 2.82 -5.34
CA HIS A 118 15.89 3.33 -6.48
C HIS A 118 16.74 4.37 -7.19
N LEU A 119 16.79 4.29 -8.51
CA LEU A 119 17.68 5.10 -9.32
C LEU A 119 16.91 5.72 -10.49
N LYS A 120 17.19 7.00 -10.76
CA LYS A 120 16.70 7.71 -11.94
C LYS A 120 17.87 8.04 -12.87
N PRO A 121 17.81 7.65 -14.15
CA PRO A 121 18.85 8.00 -15.11
C PRO A 121 18.91 9.52 -15.30
N THR A 122 20.11 10.03 -15.47
CA THR A 122 20.36 11.40 -15.92
C THR A 122 20.74 11.40 -17.40
N SER A 123 20.80 12.57 -18.02
CA SER A 123 21.27 12.73 -19.40
C SER A 123 22.79 12.58 -19.54
N GLN A 124 23.54 12.43 -18.44
CA GLN A 124 25.00 12.33 -18.47
C GLN A 124 25.44 10.90 -18.75
N VAL A 125 26.16 10.74 -19.86
CA VAL A 125 26.85 9.50 -20.25
C VAL A 125 28.35 9.78 -20.32
N ILE A 126 29.16 8.86 -19.81
CA ILE A 126 30.62 8.98 -19.72
C ILE A 126 31.24 7.75 -20.36
N GLU A 127 32.20 7.96 -21.26
CA GLU A 127 32.96 6.90 -21.89
C GLU A 127 33.94 6.28 -20.87
N GLY A 128 33.85 4.96 -20.70
CA GLY A 128 34.73 4.19 -19.83
C GLY A 128 36.05 3.86 -20.52
N THR A 129 37.11 3.70 -19.73
CA THR A 129 38.43 3.27 -20.23
C THR A 129 38.47 1.81 -20.69
N ASP A 130 37.41 1.06 -20.41
CA ASP A 130 37.13 -0.32 -20.82
C ASP A 130 36.36 -0.41 -22.16
N GLY A 131 36.06 0.73 -22.79
CA GLY A 131 35.27 0.80 -24.02
C GLY A 131 33.76 0.68 -23.80
N ILE A 132 33.29 0.71 -22.54
CA ILE A 132 31.86 0.69 -22.19
C ILE A 132 31.42 2.10 -21.80
N ASN A 133 30.28 2.54 -22.33
CA ASN A 133 29.66 3.79 -21.89
C ASN A 133 28.92 3.59 -20.57
N TYR A 134 28.99 4.56 -19.67
CA TYR A 134 28.33 4.55 -18.38
C TYR A 134 27.34 5.70 -18.26
N ARG A 135 26.07 5.40 -18.01
CA ARG A 135 25.07 6.39 -17.68
C ARG A 135 25.10 6.70 -16.19
N THR A 136 25.03 8.00 -15.87
CA THR A 136 24.95 8.46 -14.48
C THR A 136 23.50 8.44 -14.03
N TYR A 137 23.25 7.84 -12.87
CA TYR A 137 21.96 7.79 -12.19
C TYR A 137 22.02 8.57 -10.89
N VAL A 138 20.91 9.20 -10.52
CA VAL A 138 20.72 9.79 -9.19
C VAL A 138 19.89 8.86 -8.32
N MET A 139 20.24 8.78 -7.03
CA MET A 139 19.50 7.99 -6.05
C MET A 139 18.18 8.67 -5.67
N LEU A 140 17.11 7.88 -5.61
CA LEU A 140 15.79 8.29 -5.18
C LEU A 140 15.49 7.79 -3.76
N LYS A 141 14.72 8.58 -3.02
CA LYS A 141 14.18 8.22 -1.72
C LYS A 141 13.06 7.20 -1.92
N GLY A 142 13.08 6.13 -1.11
CA GLY A 142 12.04 5.10 -1.14
C GLY A 142 10.76 5.55 -0.43
N SER A 143 9.59 5.12 -0.93
CA SER A 143 8.28 5.60 -0.44
C SER A 143 8.02 5.29 1.04
N SER A 144 8.67 4.26 1.60
CA SER A 144 8.60 3.93 3.02
C SER A 144 9.15 5.02 3.95
N ARG A 145 9.92 5.97 3.40
CA ARG A 145 10.53 7.08 4.13
C ARG A 145 9.86 8.43 3.83
N TYR A 146 8.77 8.42 3.06
CA TYR A 146 8.11 9.66 2.65
C TYR A 146 7.33 10.26 3.80
N ASP A 147 7.32 11.59 3.86
CA ASP A 147 6.33 12.32 4.65
C ASP A 147 4.97 12.35 3.92
N SER A 148 3.96 12.96 4.58
CA SER A 148 2.61 13.00 4.02
C SER A 148 2.49 13.80 2.72
N ALA A 149 3.30 14.84 2.52
CA ALA A 149 3.27 15.65 1.31
C ALA A 149 3.95 14.92 0.14
N GLU A 150 5.10 14.30 0.41
CA GLU A 150 5.81 13.46 -0.56
C GLU A 150 4.94 12.25 -0.99
N MET A 151 4.24 11.61 -0.05
CA MET A 151 3.31 10.51 -0.36
C MET A 151 2.10 10.98 -1.16
N ALA A 152 1.52 12.14 -0.85
CA ALA A 152 0.41 12.69 -1.61
C ALA A 152 0.83 12.96 -3.06
N HIS A 153 2.02 13.54 -3.28
CA HIS A 153 2.53 13.78 -4.62
C HIS A 153 2.80 12.48 -5.40
N LEU A 154 3.32 11.43 -4.73
CA LEU A 154 3.50 10.13 -5.36
C LEU A 154 2.18 9.48 -5.80
N LEU A 155 1.08 9.77 -5.08
CA LEU A 155 -0.26 9.28 -5.38
C LEU A 155 -0.97 10.06 -6.50
N ASP A 156 -0.47 11.21 -6.94
CA ASP A 156 -1.03 11.98 -8.06
C ASP A 156 -0.77 11.31 -9.43
N GLY A 157 0.13 10.31 -9.48
CA GLY A 157 0.55 9.63 -10.71
C GLY A 157 -0.27 8.39 -11.10
#